data_AF-A0A6N2VY76-F1
#
_entry.id   AF-A0A6N2VY76-F1
#
_cell.length_a   1.000
_cell.length_b   1.000
_cell.length_c   1.000
_cell.angle_alpha   90.00
_cell.angle_beta   90.00
_cell.angle_gamma   90.00
#
_symmetry.space_group_name_H-M   'P 1'
#
loop_
_entity.id
_entity.type
_entity.pdbx_description
1 polymer ?
#
loop_
_entity_poly.entity_id
_entity_poly.type
_entity_poly.pdbx_seq_one_letter_code
_entity_poly.pdbx_strand_id
1 'polypeptide(L)' 'MTLEEYYGNKLPLLKQGEAYLKTLMETYPNSCNKDGLQAILYIKTRIKTPESMVEKLKRHGMKEDSHTALQQIHDALESG' A
#
# COMPACT_ATOMS: atom_id res chain seq x y z
N MET A 1 17.11 -0.17 6.44
CA MET A 1 16.47 1.16 6.48
C MET A 1 15.07 0.97 7.04
N THR A 2 14.70 1.72 8.09
CA THR A 2 13.35 1.65 8.66
C THR A 2 12.34 2.41 7.81
N LEU A 3 11.05 2.11 7.98
CA LEU A 3 9.96 2.84 7.32
C LEU A 3 9.94 4.31 7.75
N GLU A 4 10.26 4.59 9.01
CA GLU A 4 10.32 5.94 9.58
C GLU A 4 11.46 6.76 8.97
N GLU A 5 12.64 6.17 8.79
CA GLU A 5 13.77 6.84 8.14
C GLU A 5 13.50 7.16 6.67
N TYR A 6 12.81 6.27 5.94
CA TYR A 6 12.59 6.45 4.51
C TYR A 6 11.38 7.34 4.20
N TYR A 7 10.22 7.00 4.75
CA TYR A 7 8.97 7.70 4.46
C TYR A 7 8.77 8.94 5.35
N GLY A 8 9.44 9.02 6.50
CA GLY A 8 9.42 10.17 7.40
C GLY A 8 8.00 10.65 7.70
N ASN A 9 7.77 11.95 7.48
CA ASN A 9 6.49 12.62 7.73
C ASN A 9 5.32 12.09 6.88
N LYS A 10 5.59 11.32 5.82
CA LYS A 10 4.56 10.73 4.96
C LYS A 10 4.11 9.34 5.44
N LEU A 11 4.85 8.71 6.37
CA LEU A 11 4.48 7.42 6.95
C LEU A 11 3.11 7.41 7.64
N PRO A 12 2.72 8.44 8.43
CA PRO A 12 1.39 8.51 9.01
C PRO A 12 0.27 8.51 7.96
N LEU A 13 0.47 9.22 6.84
CA LEU A 13 -0.47 9.27 5.73
C LEU A 13 -0.61 7.89 5.05
N LEU A 14 0.51 7.17 4.87
CA LEU A 14 0.51 5.81 4.31
C LEU A 14 -0.23 4.83 5.23
N LYS A 15 -0.02 4.92 6.55
CA LYS A 15 -0.77 4.12 7.54
C LYS A 15 -2.26 4.45 7.55
N GLN A 16 -2.62 5.72 7.39
CA GLN A 16 -4.01 6.13 7.26
C GLN A 16 -4.65 5.56 5.98
N GLY A 17 -3.95 5.61 4.85
CA GLY A 17 -4.39 4.98 3.60
C GLY A 17 -4.57 3.47 3.73
N GLU A 18 -3.65 2.79 4.43
CA GLU A 18 -3.73 1.36 4.73
C GLU A 18 -4.99 1.03 5.55
N ALA A 19 -5.22 1.76 6.62
CA ALA A 19 -6.42 1.59 7.45
C ALA A 19 -7.70 1.85 6.65
N TYR A 20 -7.72 2.90 5.82
CA TYR A 20 -8.87 3.23 4.97
C TYR A 20 -9.17 2.13 3.96
N LEU A 21 -8.16 1.62 3.24
CA LEU A 21 -8.34 0.52 2.29
C LEU A 21 -8.82 -0.75 3.00
N LYS A 22 -8.26 -1.07 4.16
CA LYS A 22 -8.68 -2.23 4.94
C LYS A 22 -10.16 -2.13 5.32
N THR A 23 -10.59 -0.99 5.88
CA THR A 23 -11.99 -0.75 6.22
C THR A 23 -12.89 -0.81 4.99
N LEU A 24 -12.47 -0.20 3.87
CA LEU A 24 -13.24 -0.24 2.63
C LEU A 24 -13.44 -1.68 2.14
N MET A 25 -12.37 -2.46 2.06
CA MET A 25 -12.42 -3.85 1.61
C MET A 25 -13.23 -4.75 2.57
N GLU A 26 -13.20 -4.49 3.88
CA GLU A 26 -14.05 -5.17 4.86
C GLU A 26 -15.55 -4.86 4.68
N THR A 27 -15.91 -3.73 4.09
CA THR A 27 -17.32 -3.38 3.80
C THR A 27 -17.89 -4.04 2.54
N TYR A 28 -17.03 -4.46 1.59
CA TYR A 28 -17.46 -5.15 0.36
C TYR A 28 -18.19 -6.49 0.57
N PRO A 29 -17.70 -7.44 1.39
CA PRO A 29 -18.40 -8.73 1.58
C PRO A 29 -19.81 -8.59 2.17
N ASN A 30 -20.11 -7.48 2.86
CA ASN A 30 -21.42 -7.25 3.46
C ASN A 30 -22.50 -6.79 2.45
N SER A 31 -22.10 -6.33 1.26
CA SER A 31 -23.02 -5.80 0.25
C SER A 31 -23.34 -6.77 -0.91
N CYS A 32 -22.55 -7.84 -1.06
CA CYS A 32 -22.65 -8.81 -2.17
C CYS A 32 -23.13 -10.21 -1.73
N ASN A 33 -23.96 -10.31 -0.69
CA ASN A 33 -24.47 -11.59 -0.18
C ASN A 33 -25.87 -11.93 -0.74
N LYS A 34 -26.04 -11.95 -2.07
CA LYS A 34 -27.30 -12.46 -2.68
C LYS A 34 -27.32 -13.99 -2.82
N ASP A 35 -26.16 -14.64 -2.90
CA ASP A 35 -26.04 -16.09 -3.15
C ASP A 35 -25.19 -16.83 -2.10
N GLY A 36 -24.84 -16.19 -0.97
CA GLY A 36 -24.01 -16.80 0.09
C GLY A 36 -22.54 -17.03 -0.27
N LEU A 37 -22.12 -16.58 -1.45
CA LEU A 37 -20.72 -16.62 -1.90
C LEU A 37 -19.99 -15.34 -1.49
N GLN A 38 -19.03 -15.47 -0.57
CA GLN A 38 -18.15 -14.38 -0.19
C GLN A 38 -17.13 -14.12 -1.31
N ALA A 39 -17.28 -13.00 -2.04
CA ALA A 39 -16.42 -12.67 -3.18
C ALA A 39 -14.95 -12.37 -2.81
N ILE A 40 -14.68 -12.07 -1.53
CA ILE A 40 -13.35 -11.75 -1.01
C ILE A 40 -13.04 -12.67 0.17
N LEU A 41 -12.05 -13.56 0.01
CA LEU A 41 -11.66 -14.57 1.00
C LEU A 41 -10.70 -14.02 2.07
N TYR A 42 -9.77 -13.16 1.67
CA TYR A 42 -8.85 -12.48 2.57
C TYR A 42 -8.44 -11.14 1.95
N ILE A 43 -8.05 -10.20 2.82
CA ILE A 43 -7.55 -8.89 2.44
C ILE A 43 -6.18 -8.74 3.08
N LYS A 44 -5.13 -8.57 2.28
CA LYS A 44 -3.79 -8.30 2.81
C LYS A 44 -3.30 -6.96 2.28
N THR A 45 -3.28 -5.96 3.16
CA THR A 45 -2.63 -4.68 2.86
C THR A 45 -1.22 -4.66 3.41
N ARG A 46 -0.30 -3.99 2.71
CA ARG A 46 1.06 -3.75 3.20
C ARG A 46 1.61 -2.44 2.64
N ILE A 47 2.29 -1.67 3.48
CA ILE A 47 3.20 -0.61 3.05
C ILE A 47 4.50 -1.23 2.55
N LYS A 48 4.89 -0.91 1.31
CA LYS A 48 6.08 -1.48 0.67
C LYS A 48 7.33 -1.15 1.48
N THR A 49 8.27 -2.09 1.56
CA THR A 49 9.51 -1.85 2.31
C THR A 49 10.40 -0.85 1.55
N PRO A 50 11.21 -0.07 2.28
CA PRO A 50 12.11 0.90 1.65
C PRO A 50 13.06 0.24 0.64
N GLU A 51 13.54 -0.96 0.94
CA GLU A 51 14.44 -1.74 0.09
C GLU A 51 13.79 -2.11 -1.25
N SER A 52 12.56 -2.63 -1.21
CA SER A 52 11.82 -2.98 -2.42
C SER A 52 11.50 -1.74 -3.26
N MET A 53 11.27 -0.61 -2.60
CA MET A 53 10.96 0.64 -3.29
C MET A 53 12.19 1.25 -3.97
N VAL A 54 13.33 1.24 -3.29
CA VAL A 54 14.63 1.63 -3.85
C VAL A 54 15.02 0.74 -5.03
N GLU A 55 14.86 -0.58 -4.92
CA GLU A 55 15.15 -1.51 -6.02
C GLU A 55 14.28 -1.22 -7.25
N LYS A 56 13.00 -0.91 -7.04
CA LYS A 56 12.08 -0.56 -8.12
C LYS A 56 12.48 0.76 -8.79
N LEU A 57 12.82 1.79 -8.01
CA LEU A 57 13.32 3.07 -8.55
C LEU A 57 14.62 2.89 -9.36
N LYS A 58 15.55 2.05 -8.88
CA LYS A 58 16.76 1.70 -9.64
C LYS A 58 16.46 1.07 -10.99
N ARG A 59 15.50 0.13 -11.05
CA ARG A 59 15.07 -0.49 -12.32
C ARG A 59 14.52 0.52 -13.30
N HIS A 60 13.90 1.59 -12.81
CA HIS A 60 13.37 2.67 -13.62
C HIS A 60 14.36 3.81 -13.87
N GLY A 61 15.60 3.72 -13.38
CA GLY A 61 16.60 4.79 -13.51
C GLY A 61 16.20 6.08 -12.78
N MET A 62 15.35 5.97 -11.76
CA MET A 62 14.81 7.10 -11.00
C MET A 62 15.62 7.36 -9.73
N LYS A 63 15.46 8.56 -9.18
CA LYS A 63 16.11 8.96 -7.94
C LYS A 63 15.56 8.15 -6.76
N GLU A 64 16.45 7.57 -5.96
CA GLU A 64 16.15 6.59 -4.90
C GLU A 64 15.58 7.20 -3.61
N ASP A 65 14.88 8.33 -3.70
CA ASP A 65 14.33 9.05 -2.55
C ASP A 65 12.82 8.83 -2.38
N SER A 66 12.32 9.02 -1.17
CA SER A 66 10.91 8.76 -0.85
C SER A 66 9.93 9.75 -1.50
N HIS A 67 10.40 10.92 -1.95
CA HIS A 67 9.57 11.84 -2.70
C HIS A 67 9.31 11.29 -4.11
N THR A 68 10.38 10.90 -4.81
CA THR A 68 10.30 10.26 -6.13
C THR A 68 9.53 8.94 -6.05
N ALA A 69 9.76 8.14 -5.00
CA ALA A 69 8.99 6.92 -4.74
C ALA A 69 7.48 7.20 -4.70
N LEU A 70 7.03 8.13 -3.87
CA LEU A 70 5.59 8.35 -3.68
C LEU A 70 4.93 9.11 -4.83
N GLN A 71 5.70 9.82 -5.65
CA GLN A 71 5.18 10.56 -6.79
C GLN A 71 5.08 9.68 -8.06
N GLN A 72 6.07 8.80 -8.28
CA GLN A 72 6.20 8.01 -9.51
C GLN A 72 5.77 6.55 -9.34
N ILE A 73 5.75 6.05 -8.10
CA ILE A 73 5.41 4.67 -7.80
C ILE A 73 4.08 4.63 -7.05
N HIS A 74 3.02 4.21 -7.74
CA HIS A 74 1.65 4.16 -7.21
C HIS A 74 1.34 2.90 -6.37
N ASP A 75 2.30 1.98 -6.19
CA ASP A 75 2.16 0.77 -5.36
C ASP A 75 2.94 0.89 -4.03
N ALA A 76 3.08 2.10 -3.50
CA ALA A 76 3.60 2.29 -2.15
C ALA A 76 2.70 1.65 -1.07
N LEU A 77 1.41 1.53 -1.38
CA LEU A 77 0.41 0.81 -0.62
C LEU A 77 -0.16 -0.30 -1.51
N GLU A 78 0.08 -1.55 -1.15
CA GLU A 78 -0.35 -2.72 -1.93
C GLU A 78 -1.48 -3.44 -1.18
N SER A 79 -2.53 -3.81 -1.90
CA SER A 79 -3.57 -4.76 -1.45
C SER A 79 -3.49 -6.01 -2.33
N GLY A 80 -3.32 -7.18 -1.72
CA GLY A 80 -3.29 -8.48 -2.40
C GLY A 80 -4.18 -9.52 -1.74
#